data_AF-A0A0D0D6L5-F1
#
_entry.id   AF-A0A0D0D6L5-F1
#
_cell.length_a   1.000
_cell.length_b   1.000
_cell.length_c   1.000
_cell.angle_alpha   90.00
_cell.angle_beta   90.00
_cell.angle_gamma   90.00
#
_symmetry.space_group_name_H-M   'P 1'
#
loop_
_entity.id
_entity.type
_entity.pdbx_description
1 polymer ?
#
loop_
_entity_poly.entity_id
_entity_poly.type
_entity_poly.pdbx_seq_one_letter_code
_entity_poly.pdbx_strand_id
1 'polypeptide(L)'
;MPSPWTTDKQKAFLEEGLVMFKQIGGKCYTKQWPTLFQKWAQKWPERRLVFPNVTEDAQLTEEQSKTIAQAVLCRQQQIHHWMHWHNGAGLNCAANNKTCKIVDNLLKSKTRAKKPF
;
A
#
# COMPACT_ATOMS: atom_id res chain seq x y z
N MET A 1 -14.53 -12.41 -2.55
CA MET A 1 -13.26 -11.66 -2.59
C MET A 1 -13.53 -10.35 -3.31
N PRO A 2 -13.21 -9.18 -2.75
CA PRO A 2 -13.37 -7.92 -3.47
C PRO A 2 -12.54 -7.98 -4.76
N SER A 3 -13.10 -7.45 -5.86
CA SER A 3 -12.40 -7.41 -7.15
C SER A 3 -11.07 -6.65 -6.97
N PRO A 4 -9.94 -7.17 -7.46
CA PRO A 4 -8.67 -6.46 -7.38
C PRO A 4 -8.78 -5.11 -8.09
N TRP A 5 -8.36 -4.05 -7.42
CA TRP A 5 -8.35 -2.69 -8.00
C TRP A 5 -7.31 -2.53 -9.11
N THR A 6 -6.42 -3.52 -9.28
CA THR A 6 -5.41 -3.59 -10.33
C THR A 6 -5.79 -4.54 -11.45
N THR A 7 -5.49 -4.15 -12.69
CA THR A 7 -5.48 -5.05 -13.86
C THR A 7 -4.21 -5.91 -13.87
N ASP A 8 -4.19 -7.04 -14.58
CA ASP A 8 -3.01 -7.92 -14.68
C ASP A 8 -1.74 -7.19 -15.13
N LYS A 9 -1.85 -6.25 -16.09
CA LYS A 9 -0.73 -5.42 -16.55
C LYS A 9 -0.19 -4.50 -15.45
N GLN A 10 -1.08 -3.93 -14.64
CA GLN A 10 -0.71 -3.08 -13.50
C GLN A 10 -0.03 -3.90 -12.41
N LYS A 11 -0.56 -5.11 -12.16
CA LYS A 11 0.02 -6.04 -11.19
C LYS A 11 1.44 -6.44 -11.59
N ALA A 12 1.67 -6.83 -12.84
CA ALA A 12 3.01 -7.18 -13.33
C ALA A 12 4.01 -6.03 -13.14
N PHE A 13 3.61 -4.79 -13.42
CA PHE A 13 4.46 -3.61 -13.17
C PHE A 13 4.78 -3.40 -11.68
N LEU A 14 3.81 -3.62 -10.79
CA LEU A 14 4.05 -3.53 -9.35
C LEU A 14 4.96 -4.67 -8.87
N GLU A 15 4.84 -5.87 -9.43
CA GLU A 15 5.72 -7.01 -9.13
C GLU A 15 7.17 -6.74 -9.57
N GLU A 16 7.40 -6.17 -10.74
CA GLU A 16 8.73 -5.70 -11.18
C GLU A 16 9.31 -4.66 -10.22
N GLY A 17 8.51 -3.67 -9.83
CA GLY A 17 8.90 -2.67 -8.84
C GLY A 17 9.21 -3.29 -7.47
N LEU A 18 8.50 -4.35 -7.09
CA LEU A 18 8.69 -5.06 -5.82
C LEU A 18 10.06 -5.74 -5.74
N VAL A 19 10.56 -6.28 -6.86
CA VAL A 19 11.91 -6.87 -6.92
C VAL A 19 12.97 -5.81 -6.59
N MET A 20 12.87 -4.64 -7.21
CA MET A 20 13.75 -3.49 -6.95
C MET A 20 13.64 -3.01 -5.51
N PHE A 21 12.42 -2.96 -4.96
CA PHE A 21 12.18 -2.61 -3.57
C PHE A 21 12.85 -3.59 -2.59
N LYS A 22 12.72 -4.90 -2.82
CA LYS A 22 13.35 -5.92 -1.95
C LYS A 22 14.87 -5.81 -1.93
N GLN A 23 15.50 -5.46 -3.04
CA GLN A 23 16.96 -5.32 -3.14
C GLN A 23 17.51 -4.15 -2.31
N ILE A 24 16.73 -3.08 -2.09
CA ILE A 24 17.18 -1.86 -1.40
C ILE A 24 17.16 -2.01 0.14
N GLY A 25 16.37 -2.94 0.68
CA GLY A 25 16.47 -3.30 2.11
C GLY A 25 16.14 -2.17 3.09
N GLY A 26 14.93 -1.61 3.04
CA GLY A 26 14.38 -0.80 4.14
C GLY A 26 14.77 0.68 4.14
N LYS A 27 16.05 0.97 3.96
CA LYS A 27 16.63 2.27 4.35
C LYS A 27 16.48 3.40 3.34
N CYS A 28 16.08 3.11 2.08
CA CYS A 28 16.04 4.11 1.01
C CYS A 28 14.74 4.09 0.17
N TYR A 29 13.63 3.57 0.72
CA TYR A 29 12.35 3.49 0.00
C TYR A 29 11.81 4.86 -0.43
N THR A 30 12.02 5.90 0.39
CA THR A 30 11.57 7.27 0.10
C THR A 30 12.07 7.82 -1.23
N LYS A 31 13.27 7.40 -1.67
CA LYS A 31 13.87 7.86 -2.93
C LYS A 31 13.28 7.15 -4.16
N GLN A 32 12.68 5.97 -3.99
CA GLN A 32 12.15 5.18 -5.11
C GLN A 32 10.68 5.51 -5.42
N TRP A 33 9.92 5.98 -4.43
CA TRP A 33 8.51 6.31 -4.61
C TRP A 33 8.25 7.34 -5.72
N PRO A 34 8.97 8.47 -5.81
CA PRO A 34 8.73 9.45 -6.86
C PRO A 34 8.87 8.85 -8.26
N THR A 35 9.94 8.07 -8.49
CA THR A 35 10.21 7.40 -9.76
C THR A 35 9.13 6.37 -10.10
N LEU A 36 8.69 5.58 -9.12
CA LEU A 36 7.62 4.61 -9.31
C LEU A 36 6.31 5.29 -9.68
N PHE A 37 5.92 6.34 -8.95
CA PHE A 37 4.69 7.09 -9.20
C PHE A 37 4.71 7.82 -10.54
N GLN A 38 5.86 8.38 -10.94
CA GLN A 38 6.02 9.00 -12.24
C GLN A 38 5.83 7.98 -13.37
N LYS A 39 6.50 6.82 -13.30
CA LYS A 39 6.34 5.74 -14.29
C LYS A 39 4.90 5.20 -14.32
N TRP A 40 4.25 5.11 -13.17
CA TRP A 40 2.84 4.74 -13.08
C TRP A 40 1.95 5.74 -13.80
N ALA A 41 2.07 7.03 -13.47
CA ALA A 41 1.24 8.09 -14.04
C ALA A 41 1.44 8.23 -15.57
N GLN A 42 2.65 7.96 -16.07
CA GLN A 42 2.93 7.92 -17.52
C GLN A 42 2.19 6.77 -18.22
N LYS A 43 2.15 5.58 -17.60
CA LYS A 43 1.49 4.41 -18.20
C LYS A 43 -0.03 4.41 -18.01
N TRP A 44 -0.49 4.90 -16.86
CA TRP A 44 -1.89 4.93 -16.45
C TRP A 44 -2.24 6.31 -15.91
N PRO A 45 -2.50 7.29 -16.80
CA PRO A 45 -2.89 8.62 -16.36
C PRO A 45 -4.28 8.55 -15.71
N GLU A 46 -4.36 8.95 -14.44
CA GLU A 46 -5.63 8.95 -13.68
C GLU A 46 -6.69 9.84 -14.35
N ARG A 47 -6.28 10.85 -15.13
CA ARG A 47 -7.18 11.70 -15.91
C ARG A 47 -8.09 10.88 -16.84
N ARG A 48 -7.58 9.82 -17.51
CA ARG A 48 -8.40 8.95 -18.36
C ARG A 48 -9.40 8.12 -17.58
N LEU A 49 -9.10 7.81 -16.31
CA LEU A 49 -9.98 7.02 -15.45
C LEU A 49 -11.07 7.88 -14.82
N VAL A 50 -10.71 9.09 -14.36
CA VAL A 50 -11.65 10.03 -13.71
C VAL A 50 -12.54 10.72 -14.74
N PHE A 51 -11.99 11.07 -15.91
CA PHE A 51 -12.69 11.80 -16.96
C PHE A 51 -12.51 11.09 -18.33
N PRO A 52 -13.17 9.94 -18.54
CA PRO A 52 -13.04 9.19 -19.79
C PRO A 52 -13.55 9.96 -21.03
N ASN A 53 -14.43 10.95 -20.82
CA ASN A 53 -15.06 11.73 -21.88
C ASN A 53 -14.38 13.08 -22.16
N VAL A 54 -13.31 13.43 -21.44
CA VAL A 54 -12.63 14.73 -21.59
C VAL A 54 -11.31 14.51 -22.33
N THR A 55 -11.14 15.22 -23.45
CA THR A 55 -9.91 15.20 -24.25
C THR A 55 -8.71 15.66 -23.42
N GLU A 56 -7.53 15.05 -23.62
CA GLU A 56 -6.31 15.37 -22.85
C GLU A 56 -5.86 16.83 -23.01
N ASP A 57 -6.22 17.49 -24.11
CA ASP A 57 -5.89 18.88 -24.39
C ASP A 57 -6.92 19.89 -23.88
N ALA A 58 -8.05 19.42 -23.33
CA ALA A 58 -9.03 20.34 -22.76
C ALA A 58 -8.48 21.03 -21.52
N GLN A 59 -8.69 22.35 -21.41
CA GLN A 59 -8.37 23.09 -20.20
C GLN A 59 -9.21 22.54 -19.03
N LEU A 60 -8.53 22.04 -18.01
CA LEU A 60 -9.18 21.54 -16.81
C LEU A 60 -9.68 22.73 -15.99
N THR A 61 -10.91 22.65 -15.51
CA THR A 61 -11.37 23.58 -14.47
C THR A 61 -10.63 23.32 -13.16
N GLU A 62 -10.59 24.32 -12.28
CA GLU A 62 -9.91 24.20 -10.98
C GLU A 62 -10.46 23.01 -10.16
N GLU A 63 -11.77 22.77 -10.24
CA GLU A 63 -12.44 21.65 -9.58
C GLU A 63 -11.98 20.30 -10.16
N GLN A 64 -11.91 20.16 -11.48
CA GLN A 64 -11.44 18.94 -12.13
C GLN A 64 -9.97 18.65 -11.80
N SER A 65 -9.14 19.69 -11.74
CA SER A 65 -7.74 19.58 -11.30
C SER A 65 -7.64 19.05 -9.87
N LYS A 66 -8.45 19.58 -8.94
CA LYS A 66 -8.53 19.08 -7.56
C LYS A 66 -8.97 17.62 -7.50
N THR A 67 -9.97 17.22 -8.29
CA THR A 67 -10.43 15.82 -8.35
C THR A 67 -9.33 14.89 -8.86
N ILE A 68 -8.60 15.27 -9.92
CA ILE A 68 -7.48 14.48 -10.44
C ILE A 68 -6.37 14.37 -9.39
N ALA A 69 -6.02 15.47 -8.72
CA ALA A 69 -5.01 15.45 -7.66
C ALA A 69 -5.39 14.48 -6.53
N GLN A 70 -6.65 14.50 -6.09
CA GLN A 70 -7.15 13.55 -5.09
C GLN A 70 -7.09 12.10 -5.58
N ALA A 71 -7.50 11.83 -6.83
CA ALA A 71 -7.41 10.49 -7.41
C ALA A 71 -5.97 9.98 -7.47
N VAL A 72 -5.02 10.83 -7.84
CA VAL A 72 -3.59 10.52 -7.84
C VAL A 72 -3.10 10.18 -6.43
N LEU A 73 -3.46 10.99 -5.42
CA LEU A 73 -3.08 10.71 -4.03
C LEU A 73 -3.65 9.38 -3.53
N CYS A 74 -4.93 9.11 -3.80
CA CYS A 74 -5.57 7.84 -3.47
C CYS A 74 -4.83 6.66 -4.13
N ARG A 75 -4.46 6.79 -5.40
CA ARG A 75 -3.70 5.75 -6.10
C ARG A 75 -2.32 5.54 -5.49
N GLN A 76 -1.59 6.60 -5.20
CA GLN A 76 -0.28 6.51 -4.57
C GLN A 76 -0.35 5.77 -3.23
N GLN A 77 -1.38 6.05 -2.42
CA GLN A 77 -1.62 5.33 -1.16
C GLN A 77 -1.93 3.85 -1.40
N GLN A 78 -2.74 3.50 -2.41
CA GLN A 78 -3.03 2.12 -2.77
C GLN A 78 -1.77 1.36 -3.19
N ILE A 79 -0.94 1.96 -4.05
CA ILE A 79 0.35 1.41 -4.48
C ILE A 79 1.28 1.22 -3.27
N HIS A 80 1.35 2.23 -2.39
CA HIS A 80 2.17 2.18 -1.19
C HIS A 80 1.77 1.02 -0.27
N HIS A 81 0.48 0.91 0.04
CA HIS A 81 -0.04 -0.21 0.84
C HIS A 81 0.22 -1.55 0.16
N TRP A 82 -0.04 -1.65 -1.14
CA TRP A 82 0.17 -2.89 -1.89
C TRP A 82 1.62 -3.37 -1.79
N MET A 83 2.58 -2.48 -2.07
CA MET A 83 4.01 -2.76 -1.96
C MET A 83 4.40 -3.13 -0.54
N HIS A 84 3.90 -2.40 0.47
CA HIS A 84 4.21 -2.68 1.87
C HIS A 84 3.77 -4.08 2.30
N TRP A 85 2.53 -4.47 1.98
CA TRP A 85 1.99 -5.80 2.31
C TRP A 85 2.72 -6.92 1.57
N HIS A 86 3.04 -6.72 0.28
CA HIS A 86 3.74 -7.73 -0.52
C HIS A 86 5.25 -7.80 -0.23
N ASN A 87 5.81 -6.80 0.46
CA ASN A 87 7.19 -6.83 0.95
C ASN A 87 7.35 -7.58 2.29
N GLY A 88 6.33 -8.33 2.73
CA GLY A 88 6.42 -9.22 3.89
C GLY A 88 5.95 -8.61 5.22
N ALA A 89 5.38 -7.40 5.22
CA ALA A 89 4.81 -6.80 6.43
C ALA A 89 3.74 -7.69 7.09
N GLY A 90 2.94 -8.40 6.29
CA GLY A 90 1.90 -9.32 6.81
C GLY A 90 2.45 -10.54 7.55
N LEU A 91 3.63 -11.03 7.17
CA LEU A 91 4.29 -12.14 7.87
C LEU A 91 4.80 -11.68 9.24
N ASN A 92 5.36 -10.47 9.30
CA ASN A 92 5.85 -9.86 10.53
C ASN A 92 4.72 -9.55 11.52
N CYS A 93 3.57 -9.05 11.05
CA CYS A 93 2.40 -8.81 11.91
C CYS A 93 1.85 -10.10 12.52
N ALA A 94 1.74 -11.18 11.73
CA ALA A 94 1.27 -12.48 12.22
C ALA A 94 2.23 -13.10 13.23
N ALA A 95 3.54 -13.03 12.96
CA ALA A 95 4.57 -13.48 13.90
C ALA A 95 4.55 -12.67 15.20
N ASN A 96 4.46 -11.34 15.11
CA ASN A 96 4.45 -10.46 16.28
C ASN A 96 3.19 -10.67 17.13
N ASN A 97 2.03 -10.87 16.51
CA ASN A 97 0.78 -11.18 17.22
C ASN A 97 0.87 -12.52 17.99
N LYS A 98 1.50 -13.56 17.41
CA LYS A 98 1.76 -14.81 18.12
C LYS A 98 2.64 -14.60 19.35
N THR A 99 3.73 -13.84 19.20
CA THR A 99 4.63 -13.51 20.32
C THR A 99 3.91 -12.72 21.41
N CYS A 100 3.14 -11.67 21.05
CA CYS A 100 2.34 -10.90 22.00
C CYS A 100 1.34 -11.78 22.77
N LYS A 101 0.63 -12.69 22.09
CA LYS A 101 -0.28 -13.64 22.76
C LYS A 101 0.43 -14.59 23.72
N ILE A 102 1.62 -15.07 23.36
CA ILE A 102 2.43 -15.93 24.25
C ILE A 102 2.84 -15.15 25.49
N VAL A 103 3.34 -13.92 25.33
CA VAL A 103 3.71 -13.03 26.44
C VAL A 103 2.51 -12.72 27.34
N ASP A 104 1.37 -12.36 26.75
CA ASP A 104 0.12 -12.10 27.50
C ASP A 104 -0.33 -13.32 28.29
N ASN A 105 -0.28 -14.52 27.71
CA ASN A 105 -0.64 -15.76 28.39
C ASN A 105 0.31 -16.09 29.54
N LEU A 106 1.63 -15.85 29.36
CA LEU A 106 2.63 -16.04 30.41
C LEU A 106 2.40 -15.06 31.57
N LEU A 107 2.09 -13.79 31.29
CA LEU A 107 1.84 -12.77 32.31
C LEU A 107 0.50 -13.01 33.05
N LYS A 108 -0.54 -13.46 32.36
CA LYS A 108 -1.85 -13.78 32.97
C LYS A 108 -1.86 -15.05 33.81
N SER A 109 -0.93 -15.98 33.58
CA SER A 109 -0.91 -17.27 34.30
C SER A 109 -0.49 -17.16 35.78
N LYS A 110 0.03 -16.01 36.23
CA LYS A 110 0.52 -15.81 37.62
C LYS A 110 -0.48 -15.20 38.61
N THR A 111 -1.71 -14.85 38.22
CA THR A 111 -2.65 -14.13 39.11
C THR A 111 -3.64 -15.02 39.88
N ARG A 112 -3.56 -16.36 39.81
CA ARG A 112 -4.41 -17.23 40.65
C ARG A 112 -3.74 -17.54 41.99
N ALA A 113 -3.62 -16.55 42.86
CA ALA A 113 -3.38 -16.78 44.28
C ALA A 113 -4.59 -17.56 44.85
N LYS A 114 -4.39 -18.80 45.28
CA LYS A 114 -5.39 -19.54 46.05
C LYS A 114 -5.61 -18.76 47.35
N LYS A 115 -6.82 -18.26 47.58
CA LYS A 115 -7.20 -17.72 48.89
C LYS A 115 -7.08 -18.86 49.91
N PRO A 116 -6.32 -18.71 51.01
CA PRO A 116 -6.37 -19.67 52.10
C PRO A 116 -7.76 -19.60 52.74
N PHE A 117 -8.28 -20.78 53.08
CA PHE A 117 -9.54 -20.96 53.81
C PHE A 117 -9.45 -20.42 55.23
#